data_AF-A0A919J0P9-F1
#
_entry.id   AF-A0A919J0P9-F1
#
_cell.length_a   1.000
_cell.length_b   1.000
_cell.length_c   1.000
_cell.angle_alpha   90.00
_cell.angle_beta   90.00
_cell.angle_gamma   90.00
#
_symmetry.space_group_name_H-M   'P 1'
#
loop_
_entity.id
_entity.type
_entity.pdbx_description
1 polymer ?
#
loop_
_entity_poly.entity_id
_entity_poly.type
_entity_poly.pdbx_seq_one_letter_code
_entity_poly.pdbx_strand_id
1 'polypeptide(L)'
;MREDPPDPFEQLSGWAARTERKVKAGRRLRWIRFLPAGAVGLAAVAVLVFVIRSVSTGGDAGPADDIEAAPPAISVTTSPEAAARTDAFAGTAAAGYPKGAAGITLPPARAVPGFSADQVQAALGHVRAAMIAGRLDEDMLVGHKTGRFVAMFAANQRQMLEKDFAGDGFDTYATWIDPAVKLDAREEPRVSGRVTYTSVKEDGIQTLRVTTNFVWVYAFDRADKPLAVVHDEIRWRFPSTADLRAGDQGMWFGPVRAYNALIDCAAIKRGLLAPTPPGAGAAGPIQDEDALLRADHALEIKENC
;
A
#
# COMPACT_ATOMS: atom_id res chain seq x y z
N MET A 1 -47.16 17.82 -0.72
CA MET A 1 -46.13 16.79 -0.50
C MET A 1 -44.79 17.50 -0.44
N ARG A 2 -44.12 17.54 0.72
CA ARG A 2 -42.70 17.92 0.75
C ARG A 2 -41.95 16.67 0.30
N GLU A 3 -41.23 16.76 -0.81
CA GLU A 3 -40.23 15.75 -1.13
C GLU A 3 -39.17 15.80 -0.03
N ASP A 4 -38.96 14.69 0.66
CA ASP A 4 -37.82 14.56 1.55
C ASP A 4 -36.55 14.75 0.70
N PRO A 5 -35.59 15.58 1.15
CA PRO A 5 -34.34 15.74 0.44
C PRO A 5 -33.69 14.36 0.28
N PRO A 6 -33.10 14.05 -0.88
CA PRO A 6 -32.45 12.76 -1.12
C PRO A 6 -31.43 12.48 -0.02
N ASP A 7 -31.40 11.23 0.45
CA ASP A 7 -30.49 10.82 1.53
C ASP A 7 -29.04 11.17 1.13
N PRO A 8 -28.36 12.07 1.86
CA PRO A 8 -27.00 12.47 1.51
C PRO A 8 -26.01 11.31 1.52
N PHE A 9 -26.26 10.22 2.25
CA PHE A 9 -25.43 9.01 2.19
C PHE A 9 -25.56 8.27 0.86
N GLU A 10 -26.70 8.40 0.17
CA GLU A 10 -26.89 7.84 -1.16
C GLU A 10 -26.00 8.58 -2.18
N GLN A 11 -25.91 9.92 -2.08
CA GLN A 11 -24.99 10.72 -2.91
C GLN A 11 -23.52 10.36 -2.68
N LEU A 12 -23.14 10.07 -1.43
CA LEU A 12 -21.78 9.64 -1.07
C LEU A 12 -21.41 8.27 -1.67
N SER A 13 -22.37 7.32 -1.73
CA SER A 13 -22.16 5.98 -2.28
C SER A 13 -21.90 6.00 -3.80
N GLY A 14 -22.64 6.81 -4.54
CA GLY A 14 -22.50 6.95 -5.98
C GLY A 14 -21.15 7.54 -6.38
N TRP A 15 -20.59 8.40 -5.52
CA TRP A 15 -19.27 8.99 -5.71
C TRP A 15 -18.13 7.99 -5.44
N ALA A 16 -18.20 7.21 -4.36
CA ALA A 16 -17.19 6.21 -4.00
C ALA A 16 -17.03 5.09 -5.05
N ALA A 17 -18.15 4.57 -5.57
CA ALA A 17 -18.13 3.52 -6.60
C ALA A 17 -17.50 3.98 -7.93
N ARG A 18 -17.60 5.28 -8.26
CA ARG A 18 -16.94 5.87 -9.44
C ARG A 18 -15.43 5.94 -9.25
N THR A 19 -14.96 6.25 -8.05
CA THR A 19 -13.52 6.34 -7.75
C THR A 19 -12.86 4.96 -7.78
N GLU A 20 -13.49 3.93 -7.19
CA GLU A 20 -12.96 2.56 -7.21
C GLU A 20 -12.79 2.02 -8.64
N ARG A 21 -13.75 2.27 -9.53
CA ARG A 21 -13.67 1.86 -10.94
C ARG A 21 -12.52 2.52 -11.68
N LYS A 22 -12.23 3.80 -11.40
CA LYS A 22 -11.13 4.55 -12.02
C LYS A 22 -9.76 4.05 -11.58
N VAL A 23 -9.58 3.78 -10.28
CA VAL A 23 -8.32 3.20 -9.75
C VAL A 23 -8.04 1.83 -10.39
N LYS A 24 -9.06 0.98 -10.53
CA LYS A 24 -8.93 -0.32 -11.22
C LYS A 24 -8.60 -0.17 -12.71
N ALA A 25 -9.13 0.86 -13.38
CA ALA A 25 -8.94 1.10 -14.81
C ALA A 25 -7.54 1.65 -15.16
N GLY A 26 -7.02 2.61 -14.38
CA GLY A 26 -5.68 3.18 -14.60
C GLY A 26 -4.56 2.14 -14.59
N ARG A 27 -4.74 1.09 -13.77
CA ARG A 27 -3.78 -0.01 -13.62
C ARG A 27 -3.86 -1.03 -14.76
N ARG A 28 -5.06 -1.38 -15.26
CA ARG A 28 -5.23 -2.30 -16.41
C ARG A 28 -4.67 -1.73 -17.71
N LEU A 29 -4.76 -0.42 -17.91
CA LEU A 29 -4.28 0.24 -19.13
C LEU A 29 -2.75 0.23 -19.26
N ARG A 30 -2.02 0.01 -18.15
CA ARG A 30 -0.55 -0.07 -18.13
C ARG A 30 -0.01 -1.44 -18.53
N TRP A 31 -0.73 -2.52 -18.20
CA TRP A 31 -0.35 -3.88 -18.61
C TRP A 31 -0.54 -4.13 -20.11
N ILE A 32 -1.46 -3.41 -20.76
CA ILE A 32 -1.69 -3.51 -22.22
C ILE A 32 -0.64 -2.72 -23.02
N ARG A 33 0.08 -1.79 -22.39
CA ARG A 33 1.11 -0.95 -23.04
C ARG A 33 2.49 -1.60 -23.19
N PHE A 34 2.67 -2.83 -22.69
CA PHE A 34 3.92 -3.59 -22.84
C PHE A 34 3.71 -4.91 -23.60
N LEU A 35 3.14 -4.83 -24.81
CA LEU A 35 3.41 -5.83 -25.85
C LEU A 35 4.63 -5.34 -26.65
N PRO A 36 5.85 -5.84 -26.40
CA PRO A 36 6.95 -5.54 -27.28
C PRO A 36 6.66 -6.16 -28.65
N ALA A 37 6.68 -5.32 -29.70
CA ALA A 37 6.61 -5.70 -31.11
C ALA A 37 7.91 -6.42 -31.57
N GLY A 38 8.33 -7.46 -30.84
CA GLY A 38 9.63 -8.10 -30.98
C GLY A 38 9.58 -9.62 -31.07
N ALA A 39 8.47 -10.22 -31.53
CA ALA A 39 8.31 -11.68 -31.61
C ALA A 39 8.55 -12.27 -33.02
N VAL A 40 9.30 -11.59 -33.91
CA VAL A 40 9.58 -12.10 -35.27
C VAL A 40 11.06 -12.49 -35.48
N GLY A 41 11.99 -12.11 -34.61
CA GLY A 41 13.44 -12.35 -34.83
C GLY A 41 14.01 -13.66 -34.30
N LEU A 42 13.37 -14.30 -33.31
CA LEU A 42 13.99 -15.41 -32.55
C LEU A 42 13.88 -16.80 -33.21
N ALA A 43 13.02 -16.95 -34.23
CA ALA A 43 12.88 -18.22 -34.94
C ALA A 43 14.06 -18.52 -35.90
N ALA A 44 14.86 -17.52 -36.29
CA ALA A 44 15.93 -17.70 -37.27
C ALA A 44 17.24 -18.26 -36.67
N VAL A 45 17.50 -18.08 -35.37
CA VAL A 45 18.77 -18.49 -34.73
C VAL A 45 18.73 -19.94 -34.22
N ALA A 46 17.56 -20.43 -33.80
CA ALA A 46 17.42 -21.80 -33.30
C ALA A 46 17.56 -22.86 -34.41
N VAL A 47 17.21 -22.53 -35.66
CA VAL A 47 17.35 -23.44 -36.81
C VAL A 47 18.82 -23.59 -37.23
N LEU A 48 19.66 -22.56 -37.03
CA LEU A 48 21.07 -22.60 -37.46
C LEU A 48 21.95 -23.45 -36.52
N VAL A 49 21.65 -23.49 -35.23
CA VAL A 49 22.45 -24.26 -34.24
C VAL A 49 22.14 -25.77 -34.31
N PHE A 50 20.96 -26.17 -34.77
CA PHE A 50 20.57 -27.57 -34.82
C PHE A 50 21.15 -28.33 -36.03
N VAL A 51 21.52 -27.65 -37.12
CA VAL A 51 22.04 -28.28 -38.34
C VAL A 51 23.55 -28.58 -38.25
N ILE A 52 24.30 -27.91 -37.36
CA ILE A 52 25.76 -28.09 -37.25
C ILE A 52 26.13 -29.29 -36.34
N ARG A 53 25.20 -29.78 -35.52
CA ARG A 53 25.48 -30.87 -34.56
C ARG A 53 25.19 -32.30 -35.05
N SER A 54 24.63 -32.48 -36.25
CA SER A 54 24.24 -33.81 -36.75
C SER A 54 25.21 -34.42 -37.77
N VAL A 55 26.39 -33.83 -38.02
CA VAL A 55 27.37 -34.36 -38.98
C VAL A 55 28.79 -34.34 -38.43
N SER A 56 29.10 -35.21 -37.46
CA SER A 56 30.45 -35.77 -37.26
C SER A 56 30.48 -36.78 -36.10
N THR A 57 30.25 -38.04 -36.43
CA THR A 57 30.66 -39.21 -35.63
C THR A 57 31.92 -39.81 -36.24
N GLY A 58 32.96 -40.06 -35.42
CA GLY A 58 34.01 -41.04 -35.71
C GLY A 58 35.41 -40.69 -35.16
N GLY A 59 36.03 -41.61 -34.40
CA GLY A 59 37.48 -41.86 -34.46
C GLY A 59 38.32 -41.83 -33.15
N ASP A 60 38.42 -43.00 -32.52
CA ASP A 60 39.47 -43.67 -31.70
C ASP A 60 40.79 -43.02 -31.19
N ALA A 61 41.07 -43.35 -29.91
CA ALA A 61 42.28 -43.89 -29.23
C ALA A 61 43.66 -43.18 -29.19
N GLY A 62 44.22 -43.05 -27.97
CA GLY A 62 45.68 -42.99 -27.68
C GLY A 62 46.08 -42.23 -26.38
N PRO A 63 46.91 -42.79 -25.46
CA PRO A 63 47.14 -42.27 -24.09
C PRO A 63 48.53 -41.64 -23.84
N ALA A 64 48.71 -40.86 -22.75
CA ALA A 64 49.93 -40.76 -21.92
C ALA A 64 49.77 -39.74 -20.75
N ASP A 65 50.50 -40.05 -19.66
CA ASP A 65 50.59 -39.44 -18.33
C ASP A 65 51.00 -37.95 -18.25
N ASP A 66 50.63 -37.24 -17.18
CA ASP A 66 51.55 -36.93 -16.06
C ASP A 66 50.91 -36.07 -14.95
N ILE A 67 51.44 -36.26 -13.74
CA ILE A 67 50.99 -35.75 -12.43
C ILE A 67 51.56 -34.35 -12.15
N GLU A 68 50.77 -33.42 -11.60
CA GLU A 68 51.31 -32.39 -10.71
C GLU A 68 50.29 -31.96 -9.64
N ALA A 69 50.73 -31.94 -8.38
CA ALA A 69 49.94 -31.63 -7.19
C ALA A 69 50.61 -30.52 -6.38
N ALA A 70 49.85 -29.45 -6.03
CA ALA A 70 49.97 -28.60 -4.82
C ALA A 70 49.04 -27.36 -4.94
N PRO A 71 48.75 -26.59 -3.86
CA PRO A 71 48.09 -26.90 -2.58
C PRO A 71 46.79 -26.05 -2.41
N PRO A 72 46.00 -26.15 -1.31
CA PRO A 72 44.64 -25.63 -1.27
C PRO A 72 44.60 -24.12 -0.97
N ALA A 73 43.91 -23.35 -1.82
CA ALA A 73 43.62 -21.94 -1.57
C ALA A 73 42.11 -21.73 -1.45
N ILE A 74 41.67 -21.65 -0.19
CA ILE A 74 40.56 -20.84 0.32
C ILE A 74 39.37 -20.66 -0.63
N SER A 75 38.39 -21.56 -0.53
CA SER A 75 37.03 -21.26 -0.98
C SER A 75 36.54 -20.07 -0.17
N VAL A 76 36.53 -18.88 -0.78
CA VAL A 76 35.66 -17.81 -0.30
C VAL A 76 34.25 -18.34 -0.52
N THR A 77 33.64 -18.86 0.54
CA THR A 77 32.20 -19.04 0.60
C THR A 77 31.61 -17.64 0.55
N THR A 78 31.50 -17.08 -0.64
CA THR A 78 30.49 -16.07 -0.92
C THR A 78 29.18 -16.77 -0.63
N SER A 79 28.62 -16.51 0.55
CA SER A 79 27.29 -17.00 0.90
C SER A 79 26.36 -16.71 -0.29
N PRO A 80 25.57 -17.67 -0.80
CA PRO A 80 24.63 -17.43 -1.90
C PRO A 80 23.49 -16.47 -1.51
N GLU A 81 23.53 -15.89 -0.32
CA GLU A 81 22.53 -15.00 0.26
C GLU A 81 22.56 -13.57 -0.31
N ALA A 82 23.36 -13.34 -1.36
CA ALA A 82 23.23 -12.19 -2.25
C ALA A 82 22.64 -12.57 -3.62
N ALA A 83 22.07 -13.77 -3.76
CA ALA A 83 21.14 -14.06 -4.84
C ALA A 83 19.94 -13.13 -4.65
N ALA A 84 19.89 -12.08 -5.48
CA ALA A 84 18.82 -11.12 -5.63
C ALA A 84 17.49 -11.64 -5.07
N ARG A 85 17.14 -11.22 -3.85
CA ARG A 85 15.87 -11.58 -3.24
C ARG A 85 14.76 -11.14 -4.19
N THR A 86 14.09 -12.11 -4.81
CA THR A 86 13.08 -11.86 -5.85
C THR A 86 11.76 -11.37 -5.29
N ASP A 87 11.53 -11.55 -3.98
CA ASP A 87 10.35 -11.08 -3.25
C ASP A 87 10.78 -10.28 -2.02
N ALA A 88 10.50 -8.98 -2.02
CA ALA A 88 10.86 -8.06 -0.94
C ALA A 88 10.24 -8.43 0.43
N PHE A 89 9.13 -9.18 0.45
CA PHE A 89 8.42 -9.56 1.68
C PHE A 89 8.84 -10.92 2.23
N ALA A 90 9.66 -11.69 1.50
CA ALA A 90 10.06 -13.03 1.92
C ALA A 90 10.70 -13.02 3.33
N GLY A 91 10.17 -13.86 4.22
CA GLY A 91 10.64 -13.97 5.61
C GLY A 91 10.06 -12.93 6.58
N THR A 92 9.09 -12.11 6.16
CA THR A 92 8.39 -11.14 7.03
C THR A 92 6.96 -11.58 7.32
N ALA A 93 6.37 -11.12 8.44
CA ALA A 93 4.94 -11.32 8.71
C ALA A 93 4.03 -10.82 7.56
N ALA A 94 4.46 -9.80 6.82
CA ALA A 94 3.72 -9.20 5.72
C ALA A 94 3.65 -10.09 4.45
N ALA A 95 4.46 -11.15 4.36
CA ALA A 95 4.44 -12.09 3.23
C ALA A 95 3.04 -12.71 3.04
N GLY A 96 2.32 -12.96 4.14
CA GLY A 96 0.97 -13.54 4.14
C GLY A 96 -0.15 -12.53 3.91
N TYR A 97 0.14 -11.23 3.88
CA TYR A 97 -0.89 -10.20 3.77
C TYR A 97 -1.41 -10.09 2.33
N PRO A 98 -2.73 -9.85 2.15
CA PRO A 98 -3.28 -9.58 0.83
C PRO A 98 -2.63 -8.36 0.17
N LYS A 99 -2.62 -8.38 -1.17
CA LYS A 99 -2.08 -7.30 -2.01
C LYS A 99 -3.07 -6.15 -2.16
N GLY A 100 -2.61 -4.93 -1.87
CA GLY A 100 -3.30 -3.67 -2.09
C GLY A 100 -4.74 -3.67 -1.57
N ALA A 101 -5.68 -3.27 -2.42
CA ALA A 101 -7.08 -3.13 -2.04
C ALA A 101 -7.76 -4.46 -1.64
N ALA A 102 -7.16 -5.62 -1.94
CA ALA A 102 -7.68 -6.91 -1.49
C ALA A 102 -7.55 -7.10 0.03
N GLY A 103 -6.64 -6.38 0.69
CA GLY A 103 -6.49 -6.41 2.15
C GLY A 103 -7.56 -5.61 2.89
N ILE A 104 -8.30 -4.74 2.18
CA ILE A 104 -9.35 -3.91 2.78
C ILE A 104 -10.69 -4.63 2.64
N THR A 105 -11.00 -5.48 3.61
CA THR A 105 -12.29 -6.18 3.72
C THR A 105 -13.25 -5.38 4.59
N LEU A 106 -14.53 -5.37 4.21
CA LEU A 106 -15.58 -4.64 4.94
C LEU A 106 -16.45 -5.63 5.72
N PRO A 107 -16.86 -5.29 6.95
CA PRO A 107 -17.85 -6.08 7.69
C PRO A 107 -19.21 -6.02 6.99
N PRO A 108 -20.09 -7.00 7.22
CA PRO A 108 -21.47 -6.92 6.76
C PRO A 108 -22.16 -5.67 7.30
N ALA A 109 -22.84 -4.92 6.43
CA ALA A 109 -23.58 -3.74 6.82
C ALA A 109 -24.91 -4.16 7.49
N ARG A 110 -25.14 -3.63 8.69
CA ARG A 110 -26.36 -3.84 9.47
C ARG A 110 -26.82 -2.48 9.99
N ALA A 111 -28.14 -2.31 10.10
CA ALA A 111 -28.69 -1.11 10.70
C ALA A 111 -28.20 -0.94 12.15
N VAL A 112 -27.94 0.31 12.52
CA VAL A 112 -27.54 0.72 13.87
C VAL A 112 -28.42 1.91 14.29
N PRO A 113 -28.48 2.31 15.57
CA PRO A 113 -29.33 3.42 15.98
C PRO A 113 -29.12 4.67 15.12
N GLY A 114 -30.17 5.17 14.49
CA GLY A 114 -30.12 6.36 13.62
C GLY A 114 -29.57 6.14 12.20
N PHE A 115 -29.17 4.92 11.83
CA PHE A 115 -28.68 4.63 10.47
C PHE A 115 -29.20 3.29 9.93
N SER A 116 -29.73 3.32 8.71
CA SER A 116 -30.16 2.12 7.98
C SER A 116 -28.98 1.24 7.57
N ALA A 117 -29.24 -0.02 7.20
CA ALA A 117 -28.20 -0.90 6.67
C ALA A 117 -27.57 -0.34 5.38
N ASP A 118 -28.36 0.31 4.53
CA ASP A 118 -27.87 0.93 3.29
C ASP A 118 -26.98 2.14 3.57
N GLN A 119 -27.31 2.96 4.56
CA GLN A 119 -26.47 4.07 5.01
C GLN A 119 -25.14 3.56 5.58
N VAL A 120 -25.16 2.48 6.36
CA VAL A 120 -23.94 1.83 6.85
C VAL A 120 -23.11 1.28 5.70
N GLN A 121 -23.74 0.61 4.73
CA GLN A 121 -23.06 0.08 3.54
C GLN A 121 -22.39 1.20 2.73
N ALA A 122 -23.11 2.30 2.51
CA ALA A 122 -22.60 3.48 1.82
C ALA A 122 -21.37 4.08 2.53
N ALA A 123 -21.45 4.27 3.84
CA ALA A 123 -20.33 4.79 4.64
C ALA A 123 -19.11 3.86 4.61
N LEU A 124 -19.30 2.55 4.78
CA LEU A 124 -18.21 1.56 4.70
C LEU A 124 -17.54 1.56 3.32
N GLY A 125 -18.33 1.60 2.24
CA GLY A 125 -17.81 1.72 0.88
C GLY A 125 -17.04 3.02 0.65
N HIS A 126 -17.50 4.12 1.24
CA HIS A 126 -16.84 5.42 1.15
C HIS A 126 -15.49 5.43 1.88
N VAL A 127 -15.44 4.90 3.11
CA VAL A 127 -14.19 4.75 3.87
C VAL A 127 -13.19 3.88 3.11
N ARG A 128 -13.62 2.75 2.55
CA ARG A 128 -12.75 1.90 1.73
C ARG A 128 -12.18 2.64 0.53
N ALA A 129 -13.00 3.43 -0.16
CA ALA A 129 -12.53 4.24 -1.29
C ALA A 129 -11.50 5.29 -0.85
N ALA A 130 -11.71 5.93 0.31
CA ALA A 130 -10.79 6.91 0.86
C ALA A 130 -9.45 6.29 1.26
N MET A 131 -9.46 5.13 1.91
CA MET A 131 -8.24 4.38 2.23
C MET A 131 -7.46 4.01 0.97
N ILE A 132 -8.13 3.53 -0.09
CA ILE A 132 -7.47 3.24 -1.37
C ILE A 132 -6.86 4.51 -1.96
N ALA A 133 -7.61 5.61 -1.98
CA ALA A 133 -7.12 6.87 -2.55
C ALA A 133 -5.96 7.49 -1.76
N GLY A 134 -5.96 7.36 -0.42
CA GLY A 134 -4.94 7.94 0.45
C GLY A 134 -3.67 7.08 0.58
N ARG A 135 -3.81 5.75 0.54
CA ARG A 135 -2.72 4.81 0.85
C ARG A 135 -2.25 3.96 -0.34
N LEU A 136 -3.02 3.86 -1.43
CA LEU A 136 -2.73 2.90 -2.52
C LEU A 136 -2.80 3.47 -3.94
N ASP A 137 -3.48 4.59 -4.17
CA ASP A 137 -3.59 5.21 -5.50
C ASP A 137 -2.23 5.81 -5.91
N GLU A 138 -1.73 5.44 -7.08
CA GLU A 138 -0.46 5.93 -7.62
C GLU A 138 -0.46 7.45 -7.83
N ASP A 139 -1.62 8.04 -8.16
CA ASP A 139 -1.75 9.49 -8.25
C ASP A 139 -1.46 10.14 -6.89
N MET A 140 -1.80 9.50 -5.77
CA MET A 140 -1.46 9.97 -4.42
C MET A 140 -0.02 9.62 -4.06
N LEU A 141 0.34 8.33 -4.14
CA LEU A 141 1.62 7.81 -3.68
C LEU A 141 2.81 8.46 -4.39
N VAL A 142 2.76 8.53 -5.72
CA VAL A 142 3.89 8.96 -6.56
C VAL A 142 3.60 10.30 -7.22
N GLY A 143 2.35 10.51 -7.65
CA GLY A 143 1.94 11.77 -8.29
C GLY A 143 1.71 12.92 -7.31
N HIS A 144 1.62 12.62 -5.99
CA HIS A 144 1.29 13.58 -4.92
C HIS A 144 0.02 14.40 -5.20
N LYS A 145 -0.93 13.83 -5.95
CA LYS A 145 -2.21 14.45 -6.34
C LYS A 145 -3.29 14.14 -5.31
N THR A 146 -3.64 15.15 -4.53
CA THR A 146 -4.53 15.00 -3.37
C THR A 146 -6.02 15.11 -3.71
N GLY A 147 -6.36 15.72 -4.85
CA GLY A 147 -7.72 16.16 -5.14
C GLY A 147 -8.80 15.06 -5.08
N ARG A 148 -8.48 13.82 -5.47
CA ARG A 148 -9.43 12.69 -5.35
C ARG A 148 -9.74 12.37 -3.89
N PHE A 149 -8.71 12.31 -3.06
CA PHE A 149 -8.85 12.00 -1.64
C PHE A 149 -9.56 13.15 -0.89
N VAL A 150 -9.15 14.39 -1.13
CA VAL A 150 -9.74 15.57 -0.50
C VAL A 150 -11.24 15.68 -0.84
N ALA A 151 -11.62 15.43 -2.10
CA ALA A 151 -13.02 15.51 -2.53
C ALA A 151 -13.98 14.53 -1.83
N MET A 152 -13.47 13.52 -1.12
CA MET A 152 -14.28 12.53 -0.37
C MET A 152 -14.90 13.12 0.90
N PHE A 153 -14.31 14.19 1.43
CA PHE A 153 -14.69 14.73 2.75
C PHE A 153 -15.75 15.81 2.64
N ALA A 154 -16.39 16.13 3.78
CA ALA A 154 -17.25 17.29 3.92
C ALA A 154 -16.49 18.58 3.56
N ALA A 155 -17.17 19.55 2.95
CA ALA A 155 -16.50 20.74 2.39
C ALA A 155 -15.63 21.50 3.42
N ASN A 156 -16.09 21.59 4.66
CA ASN A 156 -15.32 22.22 5.73
C ASN A 156 -14.09 21.40 6.16
N GLN A 157 -14.19 20.05 6.16
CA GLN A 157 -13.02 19.18 6.40
C GLN A 157 -12.00 19.29 5.27
N ARG A 158 -12.41 19.52 4.01
CA ARG A 158 -11.47 19.68 2.86
C ARG A 158 -10.47 20.81 3.09
N GLN A 159 -10.90 21.93 3.67
CA GLN A 159 -10.04 23.07 3.94
C GLN A 159 -8.95 22.76 4.96
N MET A 160 -9.22 21.85 5.90
CA MET A 160 -8.21 21.33 6.84
C MET A 160 -7.21 20.46 6.09
N LEU A 161 -7.70 19.51 5.29
CA LEU A 161 -6.84 18.60 4.52
C LEU A 161 -5.94 19.34 3.55
N GLU A 162 -6.46 20.37 2.86
CA GLU A 162 -5.67 21.21 1.96
C GLU A 162 -4.53 21.93 2.69
N LYS A 163 -4.73 22.34 3.95
CA LYS A 163 -3.65 22.89 4.77
C LYS A 163 -2.64 21.81 5.17
N ASP A 164 -3.11 20.65 5.59
CA ASP A 164 -2.23 19.55 5.99
C ASP A 164 -1.33 19.10 4.83
N PHE A 165 -1.88 18.99 3.62
CA PHE A 165 -1.13 18.66 2.39
C PHE A 165 -0.23 19.81 1.88
N ALA A 166 -0.45 21.05 2.32
CA ALA A 166 0.48 22.15 2.06
C ALA A 166 1.67 22.16 3.04
N GLY A 167 1.52 21.46 4.17
CA GLY A 167 2.59 21.16 5.13
C GLY A 167 2.97 19.68 5.09
N ASP A 168 3.21 19.11 6.26
CA ASP A 168 3.65 17.73 6.49
C ASP A 168 2.67 16.90 7.35
N GLY A 169 1.55 17.47 7.79
CA GLY A 169 0.62 16.85 8.75
C GLY A 169 -0.30 15.76 8.19
N PHE A 170 -0.15 15.39 6.91
CA PHE A 170 -1.04 14.44 6.23
C PHE A 170 -0.58 12.97 6.32
N ASP A 171 0.68 12.72 6.71
CA ASP A 171 1.34 11.40 6.72
C ASP A 171 0.58 10.35 7.55
N THR A 172 -0.16 10.82 8.55
CA THR A 172 -0.97 9.97 9.44
C THR A 172 -2.21 9.36 8.78
N TYR A 173 -2.65 9.85 7.61
CA TYR A 173 -3.84 9.33 6.90
C TYR A 173 -3.70 9.24 5.38
N ALA A 174 -2.60 9.74 4.82
CA ALA A 174 -2.24 9.60 3.42
C ALA A 174 -0.73 9.35 3.29
N THR A 175 -0.31 8.78 2.17
CA THR A 175 1.10 8.44 1.94
C THR A 175 1.60 9.12 0.68
N TRP A 176 2.71 9.85 0.80
CA TRP A 176 3.54 10.28 -0.34
C TRP A 176 4.86 9.56 -0.29
N ILE A 177 5.27 8.96 -1.40
CA ILE A 177 6.59 8.35 -1.54
C ILE A 177 7.62 9.45 -1.80
N ASP A 178 8.77 9.41 -1.13
CA ASP A 178 9.87 10.34 -1.41
C ASP A 178 10.32 10.17 -2.88
N PRO A 179 10.34 11.25 -3.70
CA PRO A 179 10.76 11.17 -5.10
C PRO A 179 12.20 10.64 -5.31
N ALA A 180 13.03 10.63 -4.27
CA ALA A 180 14.39 10.09 -4.31
C ALA A 180 14.44 8.55 -4.32
N VAL A 181 13.33 7.88 -4.00
CA VAL A 181 13.22 6.41 -3.98
C VAL A 181 12.10 5.93 -4.91
N LYS A 182 12.14 4.65 -5.25
CA LYS A 182 11.14 4.02 -6.13
C LYS A 182 10.52 2.82 -5.45
N LEU A 183 9.19 2.72 -5.52
CA LEU A 183 8.49 1.49 -5.20
C LEU A 183 8.93 0.37 -6.14
N ASP A 184 9.01 -0.87 -5.64
CA ASP A 184 9.25 -2.04 -6.49
C ASP A 184 8.02 -2.27 -7.38
N ALA A 185 8.18 -2.11 -8.69
CA ALA A 185 7.10 -2.24 -9.66
C ALA A 185 6.54 -3.68 -9.80
N ARG A 186 7.23 -4.69 -9.25
CA ARG A 186 6.77 -6.09 -9.21
C ARG A 186 5.81 -6.35 -8.05
N GLU A 187 5.80 -5.47 -7.06
CA GLU A 187 5.04 -5.64 -5.84
C GLU A 187 3.88 -4.63 -5.73
N GLU A 188 2.80 -5.08 -5.09
CA GLU A 188 1.77 -4.19 -4.55
C GLU A 188 1.98 -4.08 -3.03
N PRO A 189 1.63 -2.94 -2.41
CA PRO A 189 1.67 -2.83 -0.97
C PRO A 189 0.91 -3.98 -0.30
N ARG A 190 1.46 -4.51 0.80
CA ARG A 190 0.82 -5.56 1.60
C ARG A 190 -0.05 -4.91 2.67
N VAL A 191 -1.29 -5.36 2.77
CA VAL A 191 -2.32 -4.69 3.57
C VAL A 191 -3.02 -5.70 4.46
N SER A 192 -3.04 -5.42 5.76
CA SER A 192 -3.78 -6.20 6.75
C SER A 192 -4.42 -5.27 7.77
N GLY A 193 -5.62 -5.60 8.22
CA GLY A 193 -6.33 -4.76 9.15
C GLY A 193 -7.79 -5.16 9.32
N ARG A 194 -8.52 -4.29 10.02
CA ARG A 194 -9.91 -4.49 10.38
C ARG A 194 -10.70 -3.20 10.29
N VAL A 195 -11.97 -3.36 9.90
CA VAL A 195 -12.95 -2.28 9.88
C VAL A 195 -14.08 -2.64 10.84
N THR A 196 -14.40 -1.73 11.75
CA THR A 196 -15.60 -1.83 12.60
C THR A 196 -16.44 -0.57 12.45
N TYR A 197 -17.70 -0.64 12.88
CA TYR A 197 -18.55 0.53 12.90
C TYR A 197 -19.49 0.49 14.11
N THR A 198 -19.90 1.67 14.55
CA THR A 198 -20.88 1.85 15.62
C THR A 198 -21.61 3.16 15.44
N SER A 199 -22.78 3.29 16.06
CA SER A 199 -23.49 4.56 16.14
C SER A 199 -23.25 5.19 17.51
N VAL A 200 -22.88 6.46 17.52
CA VAL A 200 -22.55 7.23 18.73
C VAL A 200 -23.20 8.60 18.69
N LYS A 201 -23.38 9.21 19.87
CA LYS A 201 -23.78 10.60 19.97
C LYS A 201 -22.54 11.44 20.29
N GLU A 202 -22.10 12.27 19.34
CA GLU A 202 -20.95 13.16 19.48
C GLU A 202 -21.49 14.60 19.37
N ASP A 203 -21.22 15.43 20.38
CA ASP A 203 -21.71 16.82 20.47
C ASP A 203 -23.23 16.98 20.24
N GLY A 204 -24.00 15.99 20.71
CA GLY A 204 -25.46 15.97 20.56
C GLY A 204 -25.94 15.42 19.22
N ILE A 205 -25.05 15.18 18.25
CA ILE A 205 -25.36 14.71 16.90
C ILE A 205 -25.17 13.19 16.83
N GLN A 206 -26.20 12.50 16.35
CA GLN A 206 -26.09 11.07 16.05
C GLN A 206 -25.11 10.87 14.89
N THR A 207 -24.05 10.10 15.11
CA THR A 207 -22.93 9.94 14.17
C THR A 207 -22.62 8.46 13.97
N LEU A 208 -22.58 8.03 12.71
CA LEU A 208 -22.04 6.74 12.35
C LEU A 208 -20.52 6.86 12.35
N ARG A 209 -19.88 6.11 13.24
CA ARG A 209 -18.42 6.06 13.34
C ARG A 209 -17.93 4.75 12.77
N VAL A 210 -17.11 4.84 11.72
CA VAL A 210 -16.34 3.71 11.20
C VAL A 210 -14.94 3.82 11.79
N THR A 211 -14.42 2.75 12.36
CA THR A 211 -13.03 2.69 12.83
C THR A 211 -12.25 1.72 11.95
N THR A 212 -11.15 2.20 11.37
CA THR A 212 -10.20 1.37 10.63
C THR A 212 -8.94 1.23 11.47
N ASN A 213 -8.34 0.04 11.48
CA ASN A 213 -7.02 -0.18 12.05
C ASN A 213 -6.25 -1.07 11.06
N PHE A 214 -5.21 -0.54 10.44
CA PHE A 214 -4.51 -1.15 9.32
C PHE A 214 -3.00 -0.97 9.40
N VAL A 215 -2.30 -2.01 8.92
CA VAL A 215 -0.88 -1.98 8.57
C VAL A 215 -0.74 -2.00 7.06
N TRP A 216 0.12 -1.11 6.56
CA TRP A 216 0.46 -0.91 5.16
C TRP A 216 1.97 -1.11 5.01
N VAL A 217 2.39 -2.08 4.19
CA VAL A 217 3.81 -2.36 3.97
C VAL A 217 4.14 -2.15 2.50
N TYR A 218 5.06 -1.22 2.24
CA TYR A 218 5.49 -0.83 0.90
C TYR A 218 6.88 -1.40 0.62
N ALA A 219 7.06 -2.00 -0.55
CA ALA A 219 8.35 -2.47 -1.03
C ALA A 219 8.98 -1.47 -2.00
N PHE A 220 10.30 -1.30 -1.89
CA PHE A 220 11.11 -0.39 -2.69
C PHE A 220 12.13 -1.17 -3.51
N ASP A 221 12.47 -0.63 -4.69
CA ASP A 221 13.40 -1.25 -5.66
C ASP A 221 14.86 -1.13 -5.18
N ARG A 222 15.21 -1.94 -4.19
CA ARG A 222 16.55 -2.02 -3.59
C ARG A 222 16.76 -3.36 -2.89
N ALA A 223 18.03 -3.74 -2.71
CA ALA A 223 18.37 -5.05 -2.12
C ALA A 223 18.31 -5.07 -0.58
N ASP A 224 18.83 -4.03 0.08
CA ASP A 224 18.92 -3.96 1.53
C ASP A 224 17.83 -3.06 2.12
N LYS A 225 17.19 -3.52 3.20
CA LYS A 225 16.05 -2.89 3.91
C LYS A 225 15.01 -2.33 2.93
N PRO A 226 14.35 -3.17 2.11
CA PRO A 226 13.48 -2.69 1.03
C PRO A 226 12.08 -2.31 1.48
N LEU A 227 11.74 -2.39 2.76
CA LEU A 227 10.38 -2.21 3.25
C LEU A 227 10.23 -0.91 4.03
N ALA A 228 9.06 -0.30 3.93
CA ALA A 228 8.58 0.74 4.85
C ALA A 228 7.18 0.37 5.34
N VAL A 229 6.90 0.66 6.61
CA VAL A 229 5.65 0.30 7.29
C VAL A 229 4.96 1.56 7.77
N VAL A 230 3.66 1.61 7.51
CA VAL A 230 2.74 2.57 8.12
C VAL A 230 1.65 1.79 8.83
N HIS A 231 1.37 2.13 10.08
CA HIS A 231 0.18 1.67 10.77
C HIS A 231 -0.72 2.88 11.06
N ASP A 232 -2.02 2.75 10.82
CA ASP A 232 -3.00 3.75 11.24
C ASP A 232 -4.22 3.12 11.93
N GLU A 233 -4.72 3.83 12.93
CA GLU A 233 -6.08 3.68 13.46
C GLU A 233 -6.81 5.01 13.26
N ILE A 234 -7.87 4.99 12.45
CA ILE A 234 -8.61 6.17 12.05
C ILE A 234 -10.09 6.01 12.39
N ARG A 235 -10.66 7.03 13.03
CA ARG A 235 -12.11 7.16 13.19
C ARG A 235 -12.66 8.04 12.08
N TRP A 236 -13.48 7.47 11.23
CA TRP A 236 -14.21 8.17 10.17
C TRP A 236 -15.62 8.46 10.67
N ARG A 237 -16.06 9.71 10.57
CA ARG A 237 -17.32 10.17 11.13
C ARG A 237 -18.29 10.57 10.03
N PHE A 238 -19.51 10.09 10.17
CA PHE A 238 -20.64 10.34 9.28
C PHE A 238 -21.80 10.86 10.13
N PRO A 239 -21.83 12.17 10.41
CA PRO A 239 -22.87 12.75 11.24
C PRO A 239 -24.23 12.72 10.52
N SER A 240 -25.30 12.49 11.27
CA SER A 240 -26.67 12.60 10.78
C SER A 240 -26.93 14.03 10.32
N THR A 241 -27.55 14.17 9.15
CA THR A 241 -27.56 15.41 8.39
C THR A 241 -28.77 16.30 8.67
N ALA A 242 -29.76 15.83 9.42
CA ALA A 242 -31.04 16.53 9.63
C ALA A 242 -30.87 17.98 10.11
N ASP A 243 -29.80 18.27 10.86
CA ASP A 243 -29.52 19.57 11.45
C ASP A 243 -28.15 20.16 11.06
N LEU A 244 -27.51 19.63 10.00
CA LEU A 244 -26.19 20.08 9.58
C LEU A 244 -26.24 21.16 8.49
N ARG A 245 -25.36 22.15 8.62
CA ARG A 245 -25.06 23.10 7.55
C ARG A 245 -24.52 22.33 6.34
N ALA A 246 -24.80 22.82 5.12
CA ALA A 246 -24.36 22.16 3.89
C ALA A 246 -22.84 21.86 3.85
N GLY A 247 -22.01 22.77 4.38
CA GLY A 247 -20.56 22.57 4.44
C GLY A 247 -20.11 21.47 5.40
N ASP A 248 -20.98 21.05 6.31
CA ASP A 248 -20.70 20.02 7.32
C ASP A 248 -21.25 18.64 6.95
N GLN A 249 -21.97 18.52 5.84
CA GLN A 249 -22.48 17.26 5.34
C GLN A 249 -21.36 16.48 4.64
N GLY A 250 -21.16 15.22 5.02
CA GLY A 250 -20.17 14.33 4.41
C GLY A 250 -19.34 13.57 5.43
N MET A 251 -18.23 12.99 4.95
CA MET A 251 -17.27 12.27 5.78
C MET A 251 -16.31 13.26 6.47
N TRP A 252 -16.01 12.99 7.72
CA TRP A 252 -15.06 13.73 8.55
C TRP A 252 -14.02 12.80 9.15
N PHE A 253 -12.84 13.34 9.47
CA PHE A 253 -11.93 12.66 10.38
C PHE A 253 -12.34 12.91 11.82
N GLY A 254 -12.29 11.87 12.63
CA GLY A 254 -12.16 11.95 14.09
C GLY A 254 -10.69 11.77 14.49
N PRO A 255 -10.42 11.26 15.70
CA PRO A 255 -9.07 10.93 16.13
C PRO A 255 -8.36 9.98 15.16
N VAL A 256 -7.10 10.30 14.90
CA VAL A 256 -6.14 9.49 14.14
C VAL A 256 -5.00 9.10 15.07
N ARG A 257 -4.59 7.84 15.04
CA ARG A 257 -3.36 7.34 15.67
C ARG A 257 -2.56 6.64 14.62
N ALA A 258 -1.28 6.96 14.49
CA ALA A 258 -0.44 6.33 13.50
C ALA A 258 0.99 6.20 14.03
N TYR A 259 1.68 5.18 13.54
CA TYR A 259 3.13 5.05 13.69
C TYR A 259 3.73 4.59 12.36
N ASN A 260 5.02 4.89 12.18
CA ASN A 260 5.79 4.45 11.05
C ASN A 260 6.96 3.59 11.55
N ALA A 261 7.36 2.61 10.75
CA ALA A 261 8.48 1.72 11.06
C ALA A 261 9.25 1.35 9.79
N LEU A 262 10.53 0.99 9.94
CA LEU A 262 11.43 0.66 8.83
C LEU A 262 11.57 1.82 7.81
N ILE A 263 11.50 3.07 8.29
CA ILE A 263 11.50 4.26 7.44
C ILE A 263 12.79 5.09 7.56
N ASP A 264 12.94 6.04 6.66
CA ASP A 264 13.86 7.17 6.78
C ASP A 264 13.20 8.30 7.58
N CYS A 265 13.76 8.57 8.77
CA CYS A 265 13.28 9.60 9.67
C CYS A 265 13.41 11.04 9.18
N ALA A 266 14.39 11.31 8.31
CA ALA A 266 14.52 12.62 7.69
C ALA A 266 13.48 12.81 6.57
N ALA A 267 13.05 11.72 5.92
CA ALA A 267 11.98 11.75 4.94
C ALA A 267 10.61 11.96 5.62
N ILE A 268 10.30 11.19 6.68
CA ILE A 268 8.97 11.25 7.29
C ILE A 268 8.68 12.58 7.99
N LYS A 269 9.72 13.27 8.51
CA LYS A 269 9.62 14.66 9.01
C LYS A 269 9.25 15.70 7.94
N ARG A 270 9.23 15.30 6.67
CA ARG A 270 8.76 16.12 5.54
C ARG A 270 7.45 15.57 4.95
N GLY A 271 6.78 14.64 5.64
CA GLY A 271 5.59 13.94 5.15
C GLY A 271 5.87 12.89 4.08
N LEU A 272 7.13 12.49 3.87
CA LEU A 272 7.53 11.56 2.81
C LEU A 272 7.90 10.19 3.37
N LEU A 273 7.38 9.14 2.74
CA LEU A 273 7.72 7.76 3.04
C LEU A 273 8.90 7.32 2.18
N ALA A 274 9.98 6.91 2.84
CA ALA A 274 11.12 6.23 2.25
C ALA A 274 11.57 5.11 3.20
N PRO A 275 12.14 4.02 2.70
CA PRO A 275 12.67 2.95 3.53
C PRO A 275 13.93 3.42 4.25
N THR A 276 14.29 2.75 5.34
CA THR A 276 15.52 3.04 6.09
C THR A 276 16.75 3.18 5.16
N PRO A 277 17.56 4.24 5.30
CA PRO A 277 18.73 4.45 4.46
C PRO A 277 19.74 3.29 4.57
N PRO A 278 20.46 2.96 3.48
CA PRO A 278 21.53 1.96 3.57
C PRO A 278 22.59 2.41 4.58
N GLY A 279 23.13 1.47 5.36
CA GLY A 279 24.16 1.78 6.36
C GLY A 279 23.66 2.50 7.61
N ALA A 280 22.36 2.82 7.72
CA ALA A 280 21.77 3.22 9.00
C ALA A 280 21.90 2.06 9.99
N GLY A 281 22.45 2.36 11.18
CA GLY A 281 22.54 1.40 12.28
C GLY A 281 21.17 0.84 12.62
N ALA A 282 21.13 -0.36 13.23
CA ALA A 282 19.87 -0.85 13.78
C ALA A 282 19.32 0.21 14.75
N ALA A 283 18.06 0.62 14.56
CA ALA A 283 17.33 1.25 15.65
C ALA A 283 17.45 0.31 16.86
N GLY A 284 17.65 0.87 18.06
CA GLY A 284 17.86 0.08 19.29
C GLY A 284 16.84 -1.06 19.42
N PRO A 285 17.13 -2.10 20.23
CA PRO A 285 16.51 -3.42 20.10
C PRO A 285 14.98 -3.34 20.10
N ILE A 286 14.39 -3.38 18.91
CA ILE A 286 12.97 -3.70 18.76
C ILE A 286 12.93 -5.20 18.99
N GLN A 287 12.44 -5.62 20.16
CA GLN A 287 12.51 -7.01 20.60
C GLN A 287 11.69 -7.97 19.71
N ASP A 288 10.86 -7.42 18.80
CA ASP A 288 10.07 -8.17 17.81
C ASP A 288 9.74 -7.24 16.61
N GLU A 289 10.53 -7.27 15.51
CA GLU A 289 10.21 -6.53 14.27
C GLU A 289 8.87 -6.97 13.67
N ASP A 290 8.45 -8.22 13.88
CA ASP A 290 7.15 -8.71 13.43
C ASP A 290 6.00 -8.09 14.23
N ALA A 291 6.22 -7.59 15.45
CA ALA A 291 5.21 -6.86 16.20
C ALA A 291 4.84 -5.53 15.53
N LEU A 292 5.80 -4.87 14.85
CA LEU A 292 5.55 -3.64 14.08
C LEU A 292 4.64 -3.87 12.86
N LEU A 293 4.49 -5.13 12.46
CA LEU A 293 3.67 -5.53 11.32
C LEU A 293 2.26 -5.95 11.74
N ARG A 294 1.98 -6.14 13.04
CA ARG A 294 0.67 -6.63 13.50
C ARG A 294 -0.37 -5.51 13.55
N ALA A 295 -1.57 -5.82 13.08
CA ALA A 295 -2.72 -4.90 13.05
C ALA A 295 -3.68 -5.05 14.25
N ASP A 296 -3.32 -5.85 15.27
CA ASP A 296 -4.19 -6.17 16.41
C ASP A 296 -4.07 -5.18 17.58
N HIS A 297 -3.08 -4.28 17.58
CA HIS A 297 -2.94 -3.23 18.57
C HIS A 297 -2.23 -1.98 18.02
N ALA A 298 -2.76 -0.80 18.35
CA ALA A 298 -2.03 0.45 18.16
C ALA A 298 -0.88 0.48 19.18
N LEU A 299 0.35 0.23 18.72
CA LEU A 299 1.53 0.41 19.54
C LEU A 299 1.69 1.91 19.88
N GLU A 300 1.82 2.22 21.16
CA GLU A 300 2.30 3.55 21.58
C GLU A 300 3.80 3.62 21.34
N ILE A 301 4.19 3.96 20.12
CA ILE A 301 5.59 4.19 19.77
C ILE A 301 5.91 5.65 20.13
N LYS A 302 6.79 5.84 21.13
CA LYS A 302 7.15 7.17 21.67
C LYS A 302 7.86 8.05 20.66
N GLU A 303 8.57 7.46 19.71
CA GLU A 303 9.17 8.16 18.58
C GLU A 303 8.83 7.38 17.31
N ASN A 304 8.26 8.04 16.30
CA ASN A 304 7.85 7.44 15.01
C ASN A 304 9.07 7.11 14.10
N CYS A 305 10.20 6.86 14.76
CA CYS A 305 11.59 6.96 14.36
C CYS A 305 12.48 6.61 15.56
#